data_AF-A0A9Q0S9V7-F1
#
_entry.id   AF-A0A9Q0S9V7-F1
#
_cell.length_a   1.000
_cell.length_b   1.000
_cell.length_c   1.000
_cell.angle_alpha   90.00
_cell.angle_beta   90.00
_cell.angle_gamma   90.00
#
_symmetry.space_group_name_H-M   'P 1'
#
loop_
_entity.id
_entity.type
_entity.pdbx_description
1 polymer ?
#
loop_
_entity_poly.entity_id
_entity_poly.type
_entity_poly.pdbx_seq_one_letter_code
_entity_poly.pdbx_strand_id
1 'polypeptide(L)'
;MSLINPAFVAPWLFLGDWFRGSEPTAFEQAYGMAFWEYHNQNPELNHLFNEAMACDSQMPSYLSFWQLIFHGWSDEDCLKILKKCKEAISSKEKGGKVIIVDVVIDEKKDEKELTETKLLFDMLMMVVAAGKERSVPD
;
A
#
# COMPACT_ATOMS: atom_id res chain seq x y z
N MET A 1 -4.23 15.82 6.69
CA MET A 1 -4.65 14.99 7.85
C MET A 1 -5.71 13.99 7.37
N SER A 2 -5.30 13.02 6.54
CA SER A 2 -6.19 12.05 5.87
C SER A 2 -6.41 10.77 6.68
N LEU A 3 -5.41 10.33 7.47
CA LEU A 3 -5.44 9.08 8.23
C LEU A 3 -6.42 9.06 9.41
N ILE A 4 -6.90 10.23 9.86
CA ILE A 4 -7.92 10.31 10.92
C ILE A 4 -9.36 10.19 10.40
N ASN A 5 -9.54 10.09 9.07
CA ASN A 5 -10.86 9.92 8.49
C ASN A 5 -11.47 8.59 8.98
N PRO A 6 -12.77 8.54 9.33
CA PRO A 6 -13.42 7.31 9.77
C PRO A 6 -13.18 6.10 8.86
N ALA A 7 -13.06 6.31 7.55
CA ALA A 7 -12.69 5.29 6.57
C ALA A 7 -11.43 4.50 6.95
N PHE A 8 -10.44 5.18 7.54
CA PHE A 8 -9.17 4.57 7.97
C PHE A 8 -9.16 4.19 9.46
N VAL A 9 -10.03 4.77 10.29
CA VAL A 9 -10.06 4.55 11.75
C VAL A 9 -11.04 3.44 12.17
N ALA A 10 -12.23 3.38 11.58
CA ALA A 10 -13.25 2.38 11.95
C ALA A 10 -12.81 0.92 11.74
N PRO A 11 -12.04 0.56 10.69
CA PRO A 11 -11.53 -0.80 10.52
C PRO A 11 -10.77 -1.35 11.73
N TRP A 12 -10.07 -0.49 12.48
CA TRP A 12 -9.30 -0.91 13.66
C TRP A 12 -10.16 -1.51 14.77
N LEU A 13 -11.46 -1.18 14.81
CA LEU A 13 -12.41 -1.78 15.77
C LEU A 13 -12.63 -3.27 15.52
N PHE A 14 -12.40 -3.75 14.29
CA PHE A 14 -12.58 -5.14 13.87
C PHE A 14 -11.27 -5.93 13.88
N LEU A 15 -10.14 -5.30 14.24
CA LEU A 15 -8.83 -5.95 14.22
C LEU A 15 -8.77 -7.19 15.13
N GLY A 16 -9.46 -7.16 16.28
CA GLY A 16 -9.51 -8.29 17.20
C GLY A 16 -10.25 -9.51 16.65
N ASP A 17 -11.31 -9.29 15.85
CA ASP A 17 -12.05 -10.36 15.19
C ASP A 17 -11.25 -10.90 14.00
N TRP A 18 -10.54 -10.02 13.30
CA TRP A 18 -9.63 -10.41 12.23
C TRP A 18 -8.52 -11.37 12.70
N PHE A 19 -7.87 -11.07 13.82
CA PHE A 19 -6.86 -11.97 14.40
C PHE A 19 -7.40 -13.35 14.82
N ARG A 20 -8.72 -13.51 14.96
CA ARG A 20 -9.36 -14.79 15.30
C ARG A 20 -9.68 -15.64 14.07
N GLY A 21 -9.29 -15.20 12.88
CA GLY A 21 -9.39 -15.98 11.64
C GLY A 21 -10.59 -15.62 10.78
N SER A 22 -11.04 -14.37 10.76
CA SER A 22 -12.00 -13.93 9.74
C SER A 22 -11.32 -13.85 8.37
N GLU A 23 -11.96 -14.37 7.33
CA GLU A 23 -11.48 -14.28 5.94
C GLU A 23 -11.38 -12.83 5.38
N PRO A 24 -12.35 -11.91 5.59
CA PRO A 24 -12.24 -10.54 5.09
C PRO A 24 -11.31 -9.67 5.93
N THR A 25 -10.63 -8.71 5.30
CA THR A 25 -9.84 -7.67 5.99
C THR A 25 -10.67 -6.92 7.02
N ALA A 26 -10.01 -6.29 8.00
CA ALA A 26 -10.68 -5.44 8.97
C ALA A 26 -11.46 -4.28 8.30
N PHE A 27 -10.97 -3.79 7.15
CA PHE A 27 -11.69 -2.82 6.33
C PHE A 27 -12.97 -3.39 5.72
N GLU A 28 -12.89 -4.57 5.10
CA GLU A 28 -14.05 -5.23 4.50
C GLU A 28 -15.09 -5.60 5.56
N GLN A 29 -14.68 -5.93 6.80
CA GLN A 29 -15.62 -6.12 7.91
C GLN A 29 -16.35 -4.84 8.29
N ALA A 30 -15.64 -3.70 8.29
CA ALA A 30 -16.23 -2.42 8.64
C ALA A 30 -17.21 -1.89 7.57
N TYR A 31 -16.91 -2.11 6.29
CA TYR A 31 -17.62 -1.45 5.17
C TYR A 31 -18.34 -2.41 4.22
N GLY A 32 -18.15 -3.72 4.36
CA GLY A 32 -18.79 -4.74 3.52
C GLY A 32 -18.28 -4.80 2.08
N MET A 33 -17.18 -4.10 1.76
CA MET A 33 -16.59 -4.04 0.42
C MET A 33 -15.08 -3.80 0.51
N ALA A 34 -14.36 -4.12 -0.56
CA ALA A 34 -12.91 -3.93 -0.63
C ALA A 34 -12.54 -2.44 -0.64
N PHE A 35 -11.33 -2.12 -0.17
CA PHE A 35 -10.80 -0.75 -0.08
C PHE A 35 -10.93 0.07 -1.36
N TRP A 36 -10.52 -0.50 -2.49
CA TRP A 36 -10.58 0.17 -3.79
C TRP A 36 -12.01 0.31 -4.31
N GLU A 37 -12.90 -0.64 -3.99
CA GLU A 37 -14.32 -0.54 -4.32
C GLU A 37 -15.00 0.58 -3.52
N TYR A 38 -14.67 0.70 -2.24
CA TYR A 38 -15.13 1.80 -1.39
C TYR A 38 -14.70 3.16 -1.94
N HIS A 39 -13.44 3.32 -2.37
CA HIS A 39 -12.97 4.57 -2.98
C HIS A 39 -13.70 4.88 -4.29
N ASN A 40 -13.96 3.88 -5.13
CA ASN A 40 -14.72 4.07 -6.37
C ASN A 40 -16.16 4.57 -6.12
N GLN A 41 -16.77 4.16 -5.00
CA GLN A 41 -18.11 4.60 -4.60
C GLN A 41 -18.11 5.95 -3.84
N ASN A 42 -16.96 6.44 -3.38
CA ASN A 42 -16.82 7.65 -2.57
C ASN A 42 -15.86 8.66 -3.24
N PRO A 43 -16.31 9.42 -4.25
CA PRO A 43 -15.44 10.30 -5.04
C PRO A 43 -14.69 11.36 -4.24
N GLU A 44 -15.30 11.93 -3.19
CA GLU A 44 -14.65 12.92 -2.32
C GLU A 44 -13.49 12.32 -1.55
N LEU A 45 -13.68 11.11 -1.00
CA LEU A 45 -12.62 10.40 -0.30
C LEU A 45 -11.51 9.96 -1.27
N ASN A 46 -11.89 9.50 -2.46
CA ASN A 46 -10.94 9.17 -3.52
C ASN A 46 -10.08 10.38 -3.91
N HIS A 47 -10.71 11.55 -4.05
CA HIS A 47 -9.98 12.78 -4.31
C HIS A 47 -9.00 13.11 -3.18
N LEU A 48 -9.45 13.08 -1.91
CA LEU A 48 -8.59 13.32 -0.75
C LEU A 48 -7.43 12.32 -0.67
N PHE A 49 -7.69 11.05 -0.96
CA PHE A 49 -6.67 10.01 -1.01
C PHE A 49 -5.64 10.33 -2.11
N ASN A 50 -6.09 10.64 -3.32
CA ASN A 50 -5.21 10.97 -4.44
C ASN A 50 -4.36 12.22 -4.17
N GLU A 51 -4.92 13.26 -3.55
CA GLU A 51 -4.17 14.44 -3.12
C GLU A 51 -3.10 14.09 -2.07
N ALA A 52 -3.45 13.23 -1.09
CA ALA A 52 -2.50 12.78 -0.09
C ALA A 52 -1.34 11.99 -0.72
N MET A 53 -1.63 11.12 -1.69
CA MET A 53 -0.59 10.38 -2.42
C MET A 53 0.25 11.29 -3.34
N ALA A 54 -0.34 12.35 -3.88
CA ALA A 54 0.34 13.30 -4.76
C ALA A 54 1.27 14.28 -4.01
N CYS A 55 1.02 14.55 -2.72
CA CYS A 55 1.76 15.53 -1.92
C CYS A 55 3.29 15.29 -1.93
N ASP A 56 3.69 14.01 -1.92
CA ASP A 56 5.10 13.61 -1.91
C ASP A 56 5.60 13.15 -3.29
N SER A 57 4.77 13.29 -4.34
CA SER A 57 5.05 12.84 -5.70
C SER A 57 5.65 13.97 -6.56
N GLN A 58 6.91 14.34 -6.31
CA GLN A 58 7.65 15.33 -7.13
C GLN A 58 8.63 14.66 -8.12
N MET A 59 8.22 13.61 -8.83
CA MET A 59 9.09 12.89 -9.76
C MET A 59 8.70 12.99 -11.25
N PRO A 60 9.67 12.95 -12.19
CA PRO A 60 9.42 13.14 -13.62
C PRO A 60 8.63 11.98 -14.26
N SER A 61 7.69 12.33 -15.13
CA SER A 61 6.72 11.43 -15.79
C SER A 61 7.30 10.45 -16.83
N TYR A 62 8.59 10.50 -17.14
CA TYR A 62 9.20 9.65 -18.19
C TYR A 62 9.77 8.32 -17.67
N LEU A 63 9.66 8.04 -16.36
CA LEU A 63 10.08 6.77 -15.75
C LEU A 63 8.85 5.88 -15.50
N SER A 64 8.99 4.58 -15.78
CA SER A 64 8.01 3.57 -15.34
C SER A 64 8.21 3.34 -13.84
N PHE A 65 7.43 4.09 -13.07
CA PHE A 65 7.62 4.35 -11.66
C PHE A 65 6.38 3.92 -10.87
N TRP A 66 6.60 3.18 -9.78
CA TRP A 66 5.54 2.75 -8.87
C TRP A 66 5.89 3.23 -7.47
N GLN A 67 5.13 4.19 -6.96
CA GLN A 67 5.31 4.74 -5.62
C GLN A 67 4.11 4.37 -4.76
N LEU A 68 4.38 3.75 -3.60
CA LEU A 68 3.36 3.35 -2.63
C LEU A 68 2.29 2.45 -3.28
N ILE A 69 2.76 1.46 -4.05
CA ILE A 69 1.89 0.55 -4.80
C ILE A 69 2.02 -0.85 -4.21
N PHE A 70 3.22 -1.42 -4.16
CA PHE A 70 3.37 -2.84 -3.80
C PHE A 70 3.10 -3.09 -2.31
N HIS A 71 3.17 -2.05 -1.47
CA HIS A 71 2.77 -2.17 -0.07
C HIS A 71 1.26 -2.42 0.14
N GLY A 72 0.43 -2.14 -0.86
CA GLY A 72 -1.02 -2.39 -0.81
C GLY A 72 -1.44 -3.77 -1.30
N TRP A 73 -0.49 -4.68 -1.58
CA TRP A 73 -0.76 -6.00 -2.17
C TRP A 73 0.02 -7.13 -1.49
N SER A 74 -0.57 -8.32 -1.55
CA SER A 74 0.06 -9.59 -1.18
C SER A 74 1.31 -9.88 -2.03
N ASP A 75 2.19 -10.77 -1.58
CA ASP A 75 3.37 -11.13 -2.37
C ASP A 75 2.99 -11.81 -3.69
N GLU A 76 1.94 -12.63 -3.68
CA GLU A 76 1.41 -13.31 -4.86
C GLU A 76 0.93 -12.30 -5.90
N ASP A 77 0.22 -11.25 -5.48
CA ASP A 77 -0.27 -10.21 -6.38
C ASP A 77 0.84 -9.27 -6.84
N CYS A 78 1.79 -8.94 -5.96
CA CYS A 78 3.01 -8.22 -6.33
C CYS A 78 3.78 -8.95 -7.44
N LEU A 79 3.95 -10.27 -7.35
CA LEU A 79 4.61 -11.07 -8.39
C LEU A 79 3.84 -11.04 -9.72
N LYS A 80 2.51 -11.06 -9.69
CA LYS A 80 1.68 -10.92 -10.90
C LYS A 80 1.87 -9.54 -11.54
N ILE A 81 1.87 -8.48 -10.74
CA ILE A 81 2.10 -7.10 -11.20
C ILE A 81 3.51 -6.96 -11.80
N LEU A 82 4.54 -7.44 -11.10
CA LEU A 82 5.93 -7.40 -11.59
C LEU A 82 6.11 -8.19 -12.89
N LYS A 83 5.43 -9.33 -13.03
CA LYS A 83 5.43 -10.10 -14.28
C LYS A 83 4.83 -9.28 -15.44
N LYS A 84 3.73 -8.57 -15.19
CA LYS A 84 3.11 -7.66 -16.17
C LYS A 84 4.02 -6.49 -16.54
N CYS A 85 4.68 -5.88 -15.55
CA CYS A 85 5.68 -4.84 -15.79
C CYS A 85 6.84 -5.37 -16.66
N LYS A 86 7.34 -6.58 -16.37
CA LYS A 86 8.38 -7.23 -17.15
C LYS A 86 7.95 -7.47 -18.60
N GLU A 87 6.73 -7.98 -18.82
CA GLU A 87 6.17 -8.15 -20.16
C GLU A 87 6.12 -6.81 -20.92
N ALA A 88 5.64 -5.74 -20.29
CA ALA A 88 5.52 -4.41 -20.91
C ALA A 88 6.88 -3.82 -21.31
N ILE A 89 7.91 -3.96 -20.47
CA ILE A 89 9.23 -3.36 -20.72
C ILE A 89 10.15 -4.21 -21.60
N SER A 90 9.86 -5.50 -21.77
CA SER A 90 10.67 -6.43 -22.59
C SER A 90 10.62 -6.10 -24.08
N SER A 91 9.65 -5.29 -24.51
CA SER A 91 9.50 -4.82 -25.90
C SER A 91 10.52 -3.75 -26.32
N LYS A 92 11.30 -3.19 -25.39
CA LYS A 92 12.28 -2.13 -25.67
C LYS A 92 13.64 -2.74 -26.08
N GLU A 93 14.24 -2.26 -27.18
CA GLU A 93 15.53 -2.75 -27.72
C GLU A 93 16.67 -2.84 -26.71
N LYS A 94 16.73 -1.93 -25.73
CA LYS A 94 17.78 -1.88 -24.69
C LYS A 94 17.38 -2.51 -23.36
N GLY A 95 16.20 -3.13 -23.30
CA GLY A 95 15.53 -3.49 -22.05
C GLY A 95 15.03 -2.26 -21.28
N GLY A 96 13.89 -2.37 -20.62
CA GLY A 96 13.45 -1.34 -19.67
C GLY A 96 13.77 -1.71 -18.23
N LYS A 97 13.66 -0.73 -17.33
CA LYS A 97 13.79 -0.90 -15.87
C LYS A 97 12.46 -0.51 -15.22
N VAL A 98 12.18 -1.13 -14.07
CA VAL A 98 11.09 -0.74 -13.17
C VAL A 98 11.73 -0.15 -11.94
N ILE A 99 11.28 1.03 -11.53
CA ILE A 99 11.70 1.65 -10.27
C ILE A 99 10.52 1.54 -9.30
N ILE A 100 10.79 0.99 -8.12
CA ILE A 100 9.83 0.82 -7.03
C ILE A 100 10.27 1.72 -5.90
N VAL A 101 9.35 2.54 -5.40
CA VAL A 101 9.55 3.41 -4.25
C VAL A 101 8.44 3.13 -3.24
N ASP A 102 8.73 2.22 -2.31
CA ASP A 102 7.86 1.88 -1.20
C ASP A 102 8.61 2.07 0.12
N VAL A 103 7.89 2.02 1.23
CA VAL A 103 8.50 2.01 2.55
C VAL A 103 9.21 0.67 2.74
N VAL A 104 10.48 0.74 3.15
CA VAL A 104 11.29 -0.43 3.47
C VAL A 104 11.71 -0.37 4.93
N ILE A 105 11.43 -1.42 5.69
CA ILE A 105 11.79 -1.54 7.10
C ILE A 105 13.24 -2.05 7.20
N ASP A 106 14.10 -1.31 7.90
CA ASP A 106 15.47 -1.72 8.20
C ASP A 106 15.77 -1.46 9.68
N GLU A 107 15.30 -2.35 10.56
CA GLU A 107 15.44 -2.21 12.03
C GLU A 107 16.89 -2.09 12.51
N LYS A 108 17.87 -2.49 11.68
CA LYS A 108 19.30 -2.40 12.00
C LYS A 108 19.86 -1.00 11.72
N LYS A 109 19.27 -0.25 10.78
CA LYS A 109 19.76 1.08 10.35
C LYS A 109 18.81 2.23 10.69
N ASP A 110 17.52 1.97 10.75
CA ASP A 110 16.52 2.99 11.03
C ASP A 110 16.64 3.47 12.48
N GLU A 111 16.43 4.77 12.69
CA GLU A 111 16.21 5.32 14.02
C GLU A 111 14.93 4.71 14.63
N LYS A 112 14.85 4.69 15.96
CA LYS A 112 13.75 4.04 16.66
C LYS A 112 12.39 4.63 16.27
N GLU A 113 12.28 5.95 16.26
CA GLU A 113 11.05 6.67 15.92
C GLU A 113 10.63 6.41 14.46
N LEU A 114 11.61 6.29 13.54
CA LEU A 114 11.35 5.96 12.15
C LEU A 114 10.85 4.52 12.01
N THR A 115 11.49 3.58 12.71
CA THR A 115 11.07 2.17 12.75
C THR A 115 9.63 2.05 13.24
N GLU A 116 9.29 2.71 14.35
CA GLU A 116 7.91 2.73 14.89
C GLU A 116 6.90 3.30 13.89
N THR A 117 7.29 4.36 13.16
CA THR A 117 6.43 4.96 12.12
C THR A 117 6.21 4.00 10.94
N LYS A 118 7.25 3.29 10.49
CA LYS A 118 7.14 2.30 9.41
C LYS A 118 6.28 1.11 9.82
N LEU A 119 6.42 0.63 11.07
CA LEU A 119 5.58 -0.43 11.62
C LEU A 119 4.11 -0.01 11.78
N LEU A 120 3.86 1.26 12.12
CA LEU A 120 2.51 1.80 12.12
C LEU A 120 1.89 1.77 10.71
N PHE A 121 2.68 2.12 9.70
CA PHE A 121 2.27 2.04 8.29
C PHE A 121 2.03 0.58 7.84
N ASP A 122 2.86 -0.36 8.28
CA ASP A 122 2.66 -1.79 8.02
C ASP A 122 1.32 -2.30 8.57
N MET A 123 1.01 -1.98 9.83
CA MET A 123 -0.29 -2.31 10.41
C MET A 123 -1.44 -1.64 9.65
N LEU A 124 -1.26 -0.40 9.20
CA LEU A 124 -2.27 0.28 8.39
C LEU A 124 -2.53 -0.46 7.08
N MET A 125 -1.48 -0.85 6.34
CA MET A 125 -1.61 -1.59 5.07
C MET A 125 -2.28 -2.95 5.26
N MET A 126 -1.96 -3.65 6.35
CA MET A 126 -2.62 -4.90 6.73
C MET A 126 -4.13 -4.69 6.99
N VAL A 127 -4.48 -3.66 7.74
CA VAL A 127 -5.89 -3.35 8.11
C VAL A 127 -6.73 -2.95 6.89
N VAL A 128 -6.16 -2.13 5.98
CA VAL A 128 -6.93 -1.52 4.89
C VAL A 128 -6.95 -2.36 3.62
N ALA A 129 -5.85 -3.05 3.29
CA ALA A 129 -5.66 -3.63 1.96
C ALA A 129 -5.11 -5.06 1.97
N ALA A 130 -4.98 -5.70 3.13
CA ALA A 130 -4.19 -6.94 3.29
C ALA A 130 -2.76 -6.80 2.73
N GLY A 131 -2.26 -5.57 2.73
CA GLY A 131 -0.92 -5.22 2.29
C GLY A 131 0.12 -5.37 3.41
N LYS A 132 1.36 -5.00 3.11
CA LYS A 132 2.46 -4.97 4.07
C LYS A 132 3.62 -4.10 3.59
N GLU A 133 4.31 -3.47 4.52
CA GLU A 133 5.63 -2.91 4.27
C GLU A 133 6.68 -4.02 4.32
N ARG A 134 7.64 -3.99 3.39
CA ARG A 134 8.64 -5.05 3.26
C ARG A 134 9.93 -4.68 3.98
N SER A 135 10.59 -5.66 4.59
CA SER A 135 11.88 -5.46 5.23
C SER A 135 13.05 -5.73 4.28
N VAL A 136 14.23 -5.20 4.62
CA VAL A 136 15.48 -5.67 4.02
C VAL A 136 15.72 -7.14 4.39
N PRO A 137 16.18 -7.99 3.46
CA PRO A 137 16.64 -9.33 3.80
C PRO A 137 17.76 -9.29 4.83
N ASP A 138 17.80 -10.28 5.72
CA ASP A 138 18.84 -10.42 6.75
C ASP A 138 20.27 -10.60 6.21
#